data_AF-A0A6L4ZGI7-F1
#
_entry.id   AF-A0A6L4ZGI7-F1
#
_cell.length_a   1.000
_cell.length_b   1.000
_cell.length_c   1.000
_cell.angle_alpha   90.00
_cell.angle_beta   90.00
_cell.angle_gamma   90.00
#
_symmetry.space_group_name_H-M   'P 1'
#
loop_
_entity.id
_entity.type
_entity.pdbx_description
1 polymer ?
#
loop_
_entity_poly.entity_id
_entity_poly.type
_entity_poly.pdbx_seq_one_letter_code
_entity_poly.pdbx_strand_id
1 'polypeptide(L)'
;MSSSQADSWLGSHIENLKNLTSPFEEYNKFCQEFGISPVVIAGTKNYLVGCREIHKLKFVVINSCWFSRDDEDKNKLWVGLPQLKLMLASEQLIHEDNYDTDSITIATLHHPPDWLHEEETQSCGSRYVTYRHLSERSHVILSGHVHSSTIVNPDRKFDSAYLFVGGATYAGSDYWNNFSIYQINIPERTISRKAFECDPREDKWLERPDKEIINRSLKKKTL
;
A
#
# COMPACT_ATOMS: atom_id res chain seq x y z
N MET A 1 16.81 12.79 -6.15
CA MET A 1 15.79 13.84 -5.97
C MET A 1 15.57 13.94 -4.47
N SER A 2 15.56 15.14 -3.88
CA SER A 2 15.29 15.27 -2.43
C SER A 2 13.79 15.23 -2.14
N SER A 3 13.39 15.02 -0.88
CA SER A 3 11.98 15.02 -0.51
C SER A 3 11.26 16.35 -0.78
N SER A 4 11.94 17.48 -0.62
CA SER A 4 11.39 18.80 -0.96
C SER A 4 11.08 18.93 -2.46
N GLN A 5 11.94 18.40 -3.32
CA GLN A 5 11.71 18.38 -4.76
C GLN A 5 10.54 17.46 -5.13
N ALA A 6 10.50 16.26 -4.54
CA ALA A 6 9.43 15.29 -4.76
C ALA A 6 8.08 15.83 -4.28
N ASP A 7 8.01 16.40 -3.07
CA ASP A 7 6.80 16.98 -2.50
C ASP A 7 6.33 18.20 -3.28
N SER A 8 7.26 19.05 -3.76
CA SER A 8 6.92 20.19 -4.61
C SER A 8 6.31 19.73 -5.94
N TRP A 9 6.93 18.73 -6.59
CA TRP A 9 6.40 18.18 -7.83
C TRP A 9 5.04 17.49 -7.60
N LEU A 10 4.92 16.63 -6.60
CA LEU A 10 3.68 15.92 -6.29
C LEU A 10 2.57 16.86 -5.81
N GLY A 11 2.92 17.90 -5.04
CA GLY A 11 1.98 18.87 -4.49
C GLY A 11 1.48 19.87 -5.53
N SER A 12 2.35 20.39 -6.40
CA SER A 12 1.95 21.34 -7.45
C SER A 12 0.95 20.75 -8.47
N HIS A 13 0.90 19.42 -8.58
CA HIS A 13 -0.03 18.72 -9.48
C HIS A 13 -1.28 18.18 -8.77
N ILE A 14 -1.45 18.40 -7.46
CA ILE A 14 -2.66 17.99 -6.74
C ILE A 14 -3.89 18.80 -7.21
N GLU A 15 -3.72 20.10 -7.46
CA GLU A 15 -4.81 20.97 -7.94
C GLU A 15 -5.19 20.64 -9.39
N ASN A 16 -4.31 19.97 -10.13
CA ASN A 16 -4.55 19.49 -11.48
C ASN A 16 -4.07 18.04 -11.64
N LEU A 17 -4.86 17.11 -11.09
CA LEU A 17 -4.59 15.67 -11.14
C LEU A 17 -4.39 15.12 -12.56
N LYS A 18 -4.84 15.82 -13.61
CA LYS A 18 -4.54 15.43 -15.00
C LYS A 18 -3.04 15.43 -15.28
N ASN A 19 -2.31 16.42 -14.76
CA ASN A 19 -0.86 16.49 -14.94
C ASN A 19 -0.14 15.36 -14.17
N LEU A 20 -0.66 14.98 -13.01
CA LEU A 20 -0.14 13.84 -12.23
C LEU A 20 -0.38 12.50 -12.95
N THR A 21 -1.48 12.40 -13.70
CA THR A 21 -1.93 11.14 -14.33
C THR A 21 -1.45 10.95 -15.76
N SER A 22 -0.99 12.01 -16.44
CA SER A 22 -0.55 11.94 -17.84
C SER A 22 0.56 10.91 -18.10
N PRO A 23 1.59 10.74 -17.22
CA PRO A 23 2.57 9.68 -17.40
C PRO A 23 2.01 8.25 -17.33
N PHE A 24 0.76 8.09 -16.88
CA PHE A 24 0.08 6.81 -16.68
C PHE A 24 -1.16 6.66 -17.58
N GLU A 25 -1.22 7.35 -18.71
CA GLU A 25 -2.37 7.33 -19.63
C GLU A 25 -2.76 5.92 -20.07
N GLU A 26 -1.78 5.07 -20.42
CA GLU A 26 -2.03 3.67 -20.82
C GLU A 26 -2.63 2.85 -19.68
N TYR A 27 -2.15 3.04 -18.44
CA TYR A 27 -2.73 2.38 -17.27
C TYR A 27 -4.17 2.85 -17.02
N ASN A 28 -4.42 4.16 -17.12
CA ASN A 28 -5.76 4.71 -16.95
C ASN A 28 -6.73 4.17 -18.01
N LYS A 29 -6.27 4.06 -19.27
CA LYS A 29 -7.03 3.48 -20.36
C LYS A 29 -7.34 2.01 -20.11
N PHE A 30 -6.35 1.22 -19.71
CA PHE A 30 -6.55 -0.17 -19.30
C PHE A 30 -7.61 -0.29 -18.19
N CYS A 31 -7.53 0.53 -17.14
CA CYS A 31 -8.52 0.50 -16.06
C CYS A 31 -9.94 0.82 -16.56
N GLN A 32 -10.08 1.80 -17.45
CA GLN A 32 -11.37 2.17 -18.04
C GLN A 32 -11.95 1.04 -18.90
N GLU A 33 -11.14 0.48 -19.79
CA GLU A 33 -11.56 -0.59 -20.72
C GLU A 33 -11.90 -1.88 -19.98
N PHE A 34 -11.16 -2.20 -18.90
CA PHE A 34 -11.44 -3.36 -18.05
C PHE A 34 -12.65 -3.16 -17.12
N GLY A 35 -13.18 -1.93 -17.01
CA GLY A 35 -14.30 -1.61 -16.12
C GLY A 35 -13.92 -1.49 -14.65
N ILE A 36 -12.65 -1.21 -14.34
CA ILE A 36 -12.22 -0.92 -12.98
C ILE A 36 -12.85 0.40 -12.54
N SER A 37 -13.46 0.43 -11.35
CA SER A 37 -14.00 1.67 -10.79
C SER A 37 -12.89 2.55 -10.25
N PRO A 38 -12.86 3.87 -10.57
CA PRO A 38 -11.84 4.78 -10.07
C PRO A 38 -11.95 4.97 -8.54
N VAL A 39 -10.81 5.32 -7.94
CA VAL A 39 -10.74 5.82 -6.56
C VAL A 39 -10.95 7.33 -6.52
N VAL A 40 -11.23 7.87 -5.33
CA VAL A 40 -11.51 9.29 -5.13
C VAL A 40 -10.46 9.91 -4.20
N ILE A 41 -9.90 11.05 -4.59
CA ILE A 41 -9.08 11.91 -3.72
C ILE A 41 -9.67 13.31 -3.74
N ALA A 42 -10.04 13.85 -2.56
CA ALA A 42 -10.68 15.16 -2.41
C ALA A 42 -11.82 15.42 -3.42
N GLY A 43 -12.72 14.44 -3.60
CA GLY A 43 -13.84 14.53 -4.54
C GLY A 43 -13.50 14.30 -6.02
N THR A 44 -12.22 14.15 -6.37
CA THR A 44 -11.78 13.92 -7.75
C THR A 44 -11.48 12.45 -8.02
N LYS A 45 -12.07 11.90 -9.10
CA LYS A 45 -11.90 10.50 -9.52
C LYS A 45 -10.61 10.31 -10.34
N ASN A 46 -9.87 9.25 -10.04
CA ASN A 46 -8.70 8.81 -10.81
C ASN A 46 -8.39 7.33 -10.51
N TYR A 47 -7.36 6.74 -11.15
CA TYR A 47 -6.98 5.33 -10.95
C TYR A 47 -5.67 5.12 -10.17
N LEU A 48 -4.98 6.19 -9.79
CA LEU A 48 -3.62 6.11 -9.25
C LEU A 48 -3.56 6.30 -7.73
N VAL A 49 -4.40 7.18 -7.17
CA VAL A 49 -4.34 7.55 -5.76
C VAL A 49 -5.70 8.00 -5.24
N GLY A 50 -6.07 7.54 -4.05
CA GLY A 50 -7.30 7.95 -3.40
C GLY A 50 -7.86 6.85 -2.51
N CYS A 51 -9.14 6.97 -2.17
CA CYS A 51 -9.83 5.96 -1.39
C CYS A 51 -11.12 5.47 -2.07
N ARG A 52 -11.59 4.31 -1.60
CA ARG A 52 -12.92 3.78 -1.86
C ARG A 52 -13.34 2.88 -0.70
N GLU A 53 -14.64 2.77 -0.47
CA GLU A 53 -15.18 1.84 0.52
C GLU A 53 -15.80 0.63 -0.18
N ILE A 54 -15.50 -0.56 0.33
CA ILE A 54 -16.07 -1.82 -0.14
C ILE A 54 -16.43 -2.65 1.10
N HIS A 55 -17.71 -3.03 1.25
CA HIS A 55 -18.19 -3.84 2.37
C HIS A 55 -17.74 -3.34 3.76
N LYS A 56 -17.82 -2.02 4.02
CA LYS A 56 -17.38 -1.35 5.26
C LYS A 56 -15.86 -1.38 5.53
N LEU A 57 -15.06 -1.79 4.54
CA LEU A 57 -13.61 -1.67 4.56
C LEU A 57 -13.20 -0.46 3.71
N LYS A 58 -12.36 0.39 4.28
CA LYS A 58 -11.81 1.56 3.58
C LYS A 58 -10.53 1.13 2.88
N PHE A 59 -10.49 1.22 1.55
CA PHE A 59 -9.28 0.98 0.78
C PHE A 59 -8.62 2.30 0.45
N VAL A 60 -7.35 2.44 0.79
CA VAL A 60 -6.49 3.58 0.41
C VAL A 60 -5.50 3.09 -0.63
N VAL A 61 -5.60 3.60 -1.84
CA VAL A 61 -4.73 3.24 -2.97
C VAL A 61 -3.66 4.31 -3.09
N ILE A 62 -2.40 3.87 -3.07
CA ILE A 62 -1.23 4.73 -3.20
C ILE A 62 -0.36 4.22 -4.34
N ASN A 63 -0.08 5.08 -5.30
CA ASN A 63 0.93 4.83 -6.32
C ASN A 63 2.31 5.18 -5.75
N SER A 64 3.22 4.21 -5.60
CA SER A 64 4.64 4.50 -5.27
C SER A 64 5.53 4.69 -6.49
N CYS A 65 5.00 4.47 -7.69
CA CYS A 65 5.73 4.47 -8.95
C CYS A 65 5.82 5.87 -9.58
N TRP A 66 5.55 6.96 -8.85
CA TRP A 66 5.49 8.32 -9.41
C TRP A 66 6.72 8.73 -10.23
N PHE A 67 7.89 8.23 -9.83
CA PHE A 67 9.17 8.52 -10.45
C PHE A 67 9.90 7.26 -10.95
N SER A 68 9.15 6.16 -11.10
CA SER A 68 9.66 4.90 -11.63
C SER A 68 10.03 5.07 -13.10
N ARG A 69 11.23 4.63 -13.49
CA ARG A 69 11.75 4.81 -14.86
C ARG A 69 12.38 3.55 -15.43
N ASP A 70 13.07 2.79 -14.59
CA ASP A 70 13.88 1.65 -15.00
C ASP A 70 14.04 0.65 -13.84
N ASP A 71 14.76 -0.45 -14.09
CA ASP A 71 14.99 -1.50 -13.08
C ASP A 71 15.87 -1.02 -11.90
N GLU A 72 16.42 0.20 -11.94
CA GLU A 72 17.24 0.81 -10.89
C GLU A 72 16.43 1.75 -10.00
N ASP A 73 15.12 1.54 -9.89
CA ASP A 73 14.21 2.39 -9.11
C ASP A 73 14.34 2.25 -7.59
N LYS A 74 15.08 1.24 -7.11
CA LYS A 74 15.32 1.07 -5.67
C LYS A 74 15.91 2.34 -5.07
N ASN A 75 15.34 2.79 -3.95
CA ASN A 75 15.65 4.05 -3.26
C ASN A 75 15.31 5.32 -4.06
N LYS A 76 14.55 5.24 -5.16
CA LYS A 76 14.09 6.39 -5.96
C LYS A 76 12.58 6.57 -5.94
N LEU A 77 11.87 5.70 -5.23
CA LEU A 77 10.41 5.62 -5.20
C LEU A 77 9.83 6.44 -4.03
N TRP A 78 8.67 7.05 -4.27
CA TRP A 78 8.05 8.01 -3.34
C TRP A 78 6.58 7.63 -3.13
N VAL A 79 6.09 7.69 -1.89
CA VAL A 79 4.70 7.36 -1.53
C VAL A 79 3.77 8.51 -1.87
N GLY A 80 4.24 9.75 -1.68
CA GLY A 80 3.48 10.98 -1.96
C GLY A 80 2.80 11.56 -0.71
N LEU A 81 3.61 12.21 0.12
CA LEU A 81 3.13 12.92 1.32
C LEU A 81 2.08 14.00 1.01
N PRO A 82 2.20 14.81 -0.06
CA PRO A 82 1.17 15.79 -0.39
C PRO A 82 -0.22 15.16 -0.58
N GLN A 83 -0.29 14.00 -1.25
CA GLN A 83 -1.55 13.28 -1.48
C GLN A 83 -2.12 12.74 -0.16
N LEU A 84 -1.26 12.18 0.71
CA LEU A 84 -1.70 11.72 2.02
C LEU A 84 -2.25 12.87 2.88
N LYS A 85 -1.58 14.03 2.89
CA LYS A 85 -2.05 15.22 3.61
C LYS A 85 -3.38 15.72 3.09
N LEU A 86 -3.58 15.74 1.76
CA LEU A 86 -4.85 16.10 1.17
C LEU A 86 -5.97 15.12 1.56
N MET A 87 -5.70 13.81 1.51
CA MET A 87 -6.68 12.81 1.92
C MET A 87 -7.02 12.93 3.41
N LEU A 88 -6.04 13.22 4.27
CA LEU A 88 -6.29 13.50 5.69
C LEU A 88 -7.18 14.74 5.87
N ALA A 89 -6.87 15.85 5.18
CA ALA A 89 -7.66 17.07 5.24
C ALA A 89 -9.08 16.91 4.67
N SER A 90 -9.28 15.91 3.80
CA SER A 90 -10.57 15.56 3.20
C SER A 90 -11.32 14.45 3.95
N GLU A 91 -10.88 14.10 5.17
CA GLU A 91 -11.47 13.02 6.01
C GLU A 91 -11.44 11.63 5.35
N GLN A 92 -10.56 11.43 4.37
CA GLN A 92 -10.39 10.18 3.63
C GLN A 92 -9.38 9.23 4.29
N LEU A 93 -8.56 9.72 5.22
CA LEU A 93 -7.69 8.91 6.07
C LEU A 93 -8.19 8.92 7.52
N ILE A 94 -7.86 7.87 8.25
CA ILE A 94 -8.14 7.77 9.69
C ILE A 94 -7.43 8.90 10.44
N HIS A 95 -8.15 9.56 11.36
CA HIS A 95 -7.51 10.40 12.38
C HIS A 95 -6.95 9.53 13.51
N GLU A 96 -5.80 9.89 14.07
CA GLU A 96 -5.09 9.04 15.05
C GLU A 96 -5.90 8.70 16.30
N ASP A 97 -6.78 9.62 16.73
CA ASP A 97 -7.72 9.45 17.85
C ASP A 97 -8.86 8.47 17.54
N ASN A 98 -9.17 8.28 16.27
CA ASN A 98 -10.25 7.43 15.80
C ASN A 98 -9.75 6.06 15.31
N TYR A 99 -8.49 5.72 15.57
CA TYR A 99 -7.87 4.51 15.01
C TYR A 99 -8.65 3.23 15.33
N ASP A 100 -9.05 3.04 16.59
CA ASP A 100 -9.75 1.82 17.01
C ASP A 100 -11.26 1.85 16.75
N THR A 101 -11.81 3.01 16.35
CA THR A 101 -13.26 3.24 16.22
C THR A 101 -13.70 3.47 14.78
N ASP A 102 -12.84 4.02 13.92
CA ASP A 102 -13.13 4.23 12.50
C ASP A 102 -13.09 2.91 11.71
N SER A 103 -13.55 2.96 10.47
CA SER A 103 -13.56 1.82 9.54
C SER A 103 -12.16 1.21 9.37
N ILE A 104 -12.10 -0.11 9.17
CA ILE A 104 -10.82 -0.78 8.95
C ILE A 104 -10.24 -0.33 7.61
N THR A 105 -9.21 0.51 7.68
CA THR A 105 -8.41 0.95 6.53
C THR A 105 -7.35 -0.06 6.11
N ILE A 106 -7.40 -0.44 4.83
CA ILE A 106 -6.41 -1.23 4.11
C ILE A 106 -5.74 -0.32 3.09
N ALA A 107 -4.48 0.00 3.33
CA ALA A 107 -3.65 0.68 2.35
C ALA A 107 -3.06 -0.34 1.36
N THR A 108 -3.00 0.04 0.10
CA THR A 108 -2.34 -0.70 -0.97
C THR A 108 -1.25 0.17 -1.55
N LEU A 109 -0.02 -0.36 -1.57
CA LEU A 109 1.18 0.34 -2.02
C LEU A 109 2.10 -0.71 -2.65
N HIS A 110 2.37 -0.61 -3.96
CA HIS A 110 3.10 -1.66 -4.68
C HIS A 110 4.48 -1.94 -4.06
N HIS A 111 5.31 -0.90 -3.93
CA HIS A 111 6.67 -1.03 -3.40
C HIS A 111 6.72 -1.07 -1.86
N PRO A 112 7.44 -2.03 -1.25
CA PRO A 112 7.63 -2.10 0.20
C PRO A 112 8.67 -1.07 0.68
N PRO A 113 8.79 -0.84 2.01
CA PRO A 113 9.66 0.19 2.58
C PRO A 113 11.09 0.21 2.05
N ASP A 114 11.71 -0.96 1.91
CA ASP A 114 13.12 -1.10 1.53
C ASP A 114 13.42 -0.73 0.06
N TRP A 115 12.37 -0.43 -0.71
CA TRP A 115 12.47 0.08 -2.09
C TRP A 115 12.27 1.59 -2.18
N LEU A 116 11.70 2.20 -1.14
CA LEU A 116 11.41 3.63 -1.12
C LEU A 116 12.68 4.44 -0.89
N HIS A 117 12.66 5.70 -1.31
CA HIS A 117 13.70 6.65 -0.95
C HIS A 117 13.85 6.74 0.58
N GLU A 118 15.08 6.90 1.08
CA GLU A 118 15.36 6.87 2.52
C GLU A 118 14.53 7.90 3.31
N GLU A 119 14.32 9.09 2.74
CA GLU A 119 13.50 10.16 3.32
C GLU A 119 12.00 9.84 3.42
N GLU A 120 11.51 8.75 2.81
CA GLU A 120 10.14 8.25 3.00
C GLU A 120 9.99 7.38 4.24
N THR A 121 11.09 6.78 4.72
CA THR A 121 11.10 5.81 5.82
C THR A 121 11.86 6.30 7.05
N GLN A 122 12.72 7.31 6.88
CA GLN A 122 13.55 7.89 7.94
C GLN A 122 13.26 9.38 8.09
N SER A 123 13.40 9.87 9.32
CA SER A 123 13.24 11.29 9.63
C SER A 123 14.39 12.10 9.03
N CYS A 124 14.09 12.97 8.07
CA CYS A 124 15.03 13.94 7.51
C CYS A 124 14.54 15.36 7.84
N GLY A 125 15.21 16.03 8.77
CA GLY A 125 14.84 17.38 9.23
C GLY A 125 13.45 17.44 9.87
N SER A 126 12.63 18.42 9.47
CA SER A 126 11.27 18.64 9.97
C SER A 126 10.19 17.95 9.13
N ARG A 127 10.56 17.23 8.05
CA ARG A 127 9.59 16.53 7.22
C ARG A 127 9.07 15.30 7.96
N TYR A 128 7.75 15.22 8.09
CA TYR A 128 7.09 14.07 8.66
C TYR A 128 7.33 12.84 7.75
N VAL A 129 7.77 11.73 8.34
CA VAL A 129 8.10 10.48 7.60
C VAL A 129 6.85 9.95 6.90
N THR A 130 6.86 9.92 5.57
CA THR A 130 5.66 9.59 4.78
C THR A 130 5.13 8.19 5.05
N TYR A 131 6.02 7.20 5.14
CA TYR A 131 5.61 5.82 5.38
C TYR A 131 5.03 5.64 6.81
N ARG A 132 5.55 6.39 7.78
CA ARG A 132 4.94 6.50 9.12
C ARG A 132 3.55 7.11 9.05
N HIS A 133 3.38 8.15 8.24
CA HIS A 133 2.09 8.85 8.09
C HIS A 133 1.00 7.92 7.56
N LEU A 134 1.36 7.10 6.57
CA LEU A 134 0.51 6.05 6.02
C LEU A 134 0.21 4.96 7.05
N SER A 135 1.24 4.49 7.76
CA SER A 135 1.14 3.37 8.71
C SER A 135 0.25 3.71 9.92
N GLU A 136 0.38 4.90 10.48
CA GLU A 136 -0.44 5.34 11.63
C GLU A 136 -1.92 5.55 11.28
N ARG A 137 -2.26 5.58 9.99
CA ARG A 137 -3.62 5.81 9.46
C ARG A 137 -4.19 4.60 8.74
N SER A 138 -3.54 3.45 8.91
CA SER A 138 -3.91 2.17 8.29
C SER A 138 -3.88 1.05 9.33
N HIS A 139 -4.73 0.05 9.14
CA HIS A 139 -4.68 -1.20 9.91
C HIS A 139 -3.86 -2.26 9.22
N VAL A 140 -3.89 -2.25 7.89
CA VAL A 140 -3.22 -3.19 7.02
C VAL A 140 -2.57 -2.39 5.89
N ILE A 141 -1.31 -2.71 5.57
CA ILE A 141 -0.65 -2.28 4.34
C ILE A 141 -0.36 -3.53 3.53
N LEU A 142 -0.85 -3.56 2.29
CA LEU A 142 -0.56 -4.62 1.32
C LEU A 142 0.46 -4.08 0.32
N SER A 143 1.62 -4.73 0.27
CA SER A 143 2.70 -4.45 -0.67
C SER A 143 3.13 -5.70 -1.41
N GLY A 144 3.80 -5.48 -2.53
CA GLY A 144 4.30 -6.52 -3.42
C GLY A 144 5.71 -6.21 -3.88
N HIS A 145 5.91 -6.25 -5.20
CA HIS A 145 7.13 -5.87 -5.92
C HIS A 145 8.34 -6.79 -5.70
N VAL A 146 8.59 -7.22 -4.46
CA VAL A 146 9.65 -8.18 -4.19
C VAL A 146 9.27 -9.50 -4.85
N HIS A 147 10.00 -9.92 -5.89
CA HIS A 147 9.96 -11.30 -6.40
C HIS A 147 10.63 -12.26 -5.39
N SER A 148 10.45 -11.98 -4.09
CA SER A 148 10.93 -12.73 -2.96
C SER A 148 10.44 -14.16 -3.11
N SER A 149 11.37 -15.09 -2.91
CA SER A 149 11.08 -16.50 -3.01
C SER A 149 10.10 -17.00 -1.97
N THR A 150 9.83 -16.25 -0.90
CA THR A 150 8.99 -16.73 0.21
C THR A 150 8.11 -15.63 0.82
N ILE A 151 6.95 -16.04 1.30
CA ILE A 151 6.03 -15.23 2.12
C ILE A 151 6.61 -15.13 3.52
N VAL A 152 6.76 -13.90 4.02
CA VAL A 152 7.23 -13.62 5.38
C VAL A 152 6.06 -13.32 6.32
N ASN A 153 6.30 -13.44 7.63
CA ASN A 153 5.35 -12.95 8.64
C ASN A 153 5.30 -11.41 8.58
N PRO A 154 4.12 -10.79 8.75
CA PRO A 154 3.99 -9.36 8.64
C PRO A 154 4.61 -8.66 9.84
N ASP A 155 5.25 -7.55 9.56
CA ASP A 155 5.71 -6.63 10.57
C ASP A 155 4.58 -5.73 11.05
N ARG A 156 4.59 -5.37 12.33
CA ARG A 156 3.79 -4.25 12.84
C ARG A 156 4.59 -2.97 12.64
N LYS A 157 4.16 -2.09 11.72
CA LYS A 157 4.85 -0.83 11.42
C LYS A 157 4.28 0.29 12.31
N PHE A 158 5.16 0.97 13.02
CA PHE A 158 4.85 2.10 13.91
C PHE A 158 3.70 1.78 14.89
N ASP A 159 3.71 0.57 15.46
CA ASP A 159 2.69 0.03 16.38
C ASP A 159 1.24 0.10 15.88
N SER A 160 1.05 0.31 14.57
CA SER A 160 -0.22 0.62 13.95
C SER A 160 -0.56 -0.43 12.89
N ALA A 161 -0.07 -0.30 11.65
CA ALA A 161 -0.44 -1.20 10.56
C ALA A 161 0.33 -2.54 10.58
N TYR A 162 -0.32 -3.63 10.16
CA TYR A 162 0.39 -4.82 9.69
C TYR A 162 0.82 -4.66 8.23
N LEU A 163 2.12 -4.73 7.97
CA LEU A 163 2.67 -4.77 6.62
C LEU A 163 2.74 -6.21 6.13
N PHE A 164 1.93 -6.52 5.13
CA PHE A 164 2.03 -7.77 4.38
C PHE A 164 2.73 -7.52 3.06
N VAL A 165 3.83 -8.23 2.84
CA VAL A 165 4.56 -8.21 1.58
C VAL A 165 4.39 -9.56 0.91
N GLY A 166 3.74 -9.56 -0.26
CA GLY A 166 3.60 -10.74 -1.12
C GLY A 166 4.61 -10.70 -2.27
N GLY A 167 4.88 -11.86 -2.86
CA GLY A 167 5.56 -11.93 -4.15
C GLY A 167 4.58 -11.89 -5.31
N ALA A 168 5.07 -12.22 -6.50
CA ALA A 168 4.24 -12.32 -7.69
C ALA A 168 3.44 -13.62 -7.66
N THR A 169 2.15 -13.55 -8.01
CA THR A 169 1.35 -14.76 -8.28
C THR A 169 1.82 -15.47 -9.55
N TYR A 170 2.46 -14.74 -10.46
CA TYR A 170 3.13 -15.30 -11.63
C TYR A 170 4.29 -14.41 -12.08
N ALA A 171 5.52 -14.94 -12.04
CA ALA A 171 6.74 -14.33 -12.60
C ALA A 171 7.47 -15.28 -13.58
N GLY A 172 6.80 -16.35 -14.02
CA GLY A 172 7.38 -17.43 -14.81
C GLY A 172 7.57 -18.71 -13.99
N SER A 173 7.95 -19.80 -14.66
CA SER A 173 8.14 -21.13 -14.07
C SER A 173 9.40 -21.27 -13.23
N ASP A 174 10.35 -20.34 -13.37
CA ASP A 174 11.64 -20.39 -12.67
C ASP A 174 11.61 -19.63 -11.33
N TYR A 175 10.52 -18.93 -11.06
CA TYR A 175 10.33 -18.13 -9.86
C TYR A 175 9.37 -18.82 -8.90
N TRP A 176 9.59 -18.56 -7.61
CA TRP A 176 8.59 -18.88 -6.60
C TRP A 176 7.41 -17.95 -6.77
N ASN A 177 6.26 -18.54 -7.03
CA ASN A 177 5.01 -17.82 -7.20
C ASN A 177 4.20 -17.93 -5.91
N ASN A 178 3.58 -16.83 -5.48
CA ASN A 178 2.83 -16.84 -4.23
C ASN A 178 1.60 -15.94 -4.24
N PHE A 179 0.64 -16.27 -3.39
CA PHE A 179 -0.49 -15.40 -3.09
C PHE A 179 -0.95 -15.63 -1.65
N SER A 180 -1.78 -14.72 -1.14
CA SER A 180 -2.36 -14.83 0.19
C SER A 180 -3.84 -14.47 0.16
N ILE A 181 -4.62 -15.19 0.95
CA ILE A 181 -6.03 -14.90 1.20
C ILE A 181 -6.12 -14.29 2.60
N TYR A 182 -6.77 -13.13 2.69
CA TYR A 182 -6.96 -12.41 3.93
C TYR A 182 -8.44 -12.43 4.32
N GLN A 183 -8.70 -12.76 5.59
CA GLN A 183 -10.01 -12.66 6.19
C GLN A 183 -9.98 -11.59 7.27
N ILE A 184 -10.86 -10.60 7.15
CA ILE A 184 -11.00 -9.53 8.14
C ILE A 184 -12.34 -9.68 8.84
N ASN A 185 -12.31 -9.86 10.16
CA ASN A 185 -13.50 -9.79 11.00
C ASN A 185 -13.68 -8.33 11.43
N ILE A 186 -14.68 -7.66 10.86
CA ILE A 186 -14.93 -6.23 11.11
C ILE A 186 -15.37 -5.98 12.57
N PRO A 187 -16.37 -6.67 13.13
CA PRO A 187 -16.76 -6.49 14.54
C PRO A 187 -15.62 -6.72 15.53
N GLU A 188 -14.85 -7.79 15.35
CA GLU A 188 -13.75 -8.13 16.27
C GLU A 188 -12.46 -7.34 15.99
N ARG A 189 -12.40 -6.65 14.84
CA ARG A 189 -11.21 -5.98 14.30
C ARG A 189 -10.00 -6.92 14.28
N THR A 190 -10.18 -8.11 13.72
CA THR A 190 -9.10 -9.09 13.59
C THR A 190 -8.83 -9.41 12.13
N ILE A 191 -7.58 -9.80 11.84
CA ILE A 191 -7.16 -10.31 10.54
C ILE A 191 -6.57 -11.71 10.68
N SER A 192 -6.92 -12.55 9.71
CA SER A 192 -6.31 -13.85 9.46
C SER A 192 -5.75 -13.89 8.04
N ARG A 193 -4.66 -14.62 7.85
CA ARG A 193 -4.00 -14.83 6.55
C ARG A 193 -3.79 -16.32 6.32
N LYS A 194 -4.17 -16.80 5.14
CA LYS A 194 -3.73 -18.07 4.55
C LYS A 194 -2.77 -17.79 3.40
N ALA A 195 -1.62 -18.44 3.41
CA ALA A 195 -0.53 -18.22 2.46
C ALA A 195 -0.35 -19.44 1.55
N PHE A 196 -0.17 -19.21 0.26
CA PHE A 196 0.04 -20.24 -0.75
C PHE A 196 1.28 -19.93 -1.56
N GLU A 197 2.09 -20.95 -1.81
CA GLU A 197 3.32 -20.85 -2.60
C GLU A 197 3.41 -22.00 -3.60
N CYS A 198 3.95 -21.70 -4.78
CA CYS A 198 4.33 -22.67 -5.78
C CYS A 198 5.85 -22.65 -5.90
N ASP A 199 6.48 -23.76 -5.50
CA ASP A 199 7.90 -23.97 -5.74
C ASP A 199 8.11 -24.32 -7.21
N PRO A 200 8.96 -23.58 -7.96
CA PRO A 200 9.23 -23.85 -9.37
C PRO A 200 9.76 -25.27 -9.63
N ARG A 201 10.29 -25.95 -8.61
CA ARG A 201 10.82 -27.33 -8.71
C ARG A 201 9.74 -28.40 -8.56
N GLU A 202 8.62 -28.07 -7.94
CA GLU A 202 7.54 -29.04 -7.64
C GLU A 202 6.28 -28.81 -8.47
N ASP A 203 6.14 -27.64 -9.10
CA ASP A 203 5.01 -27.20 -9.94
C ASP A 203 3.63 -27.45 -9.29
N LYS A 204 3.56 -27.22 -7.97
CA LYS A 204 2.35 -27.39 -7.17
C LYS A 204 2.18 -26.24 -6.20
N TRP A 205 0.95 -25.73 -6.14
CA TRP A 205 0.51 -24.79 -5.13
C TRP A 205 0.29 -25.51 -3.81
N LEU A 206 1.05 -25.11 -2.78
CA LEU A 206 0.94 -25.63 -1.43
C LEU A 206 0.54 -24.52 -0.48
N GLU A 207 -0.39 -24.83 0.42
CA GLU A 207 -0.65 -23.99 1.59
C GLU A 207 0.58 -24.01 2.51
N ARG A 208 0.88 -22.87 3.15
CA ARG A 208 2.00 -22.70 4.08
C ARG A 208 1.49 -22.42 5.50
N PRO A 209 1.17 -23.46 6.29
CA PRO A 209 0.66 -23.31 7.66
C PRO A 209 1.59 -22.52 8.58
N ASP A 210 2.90 -22.58 8.38
CA ASP A 210 3.89 -21.84 9.17
C ASP A 210 3.87 -20.32 8.91
N LYS A 211 3.21 -19.88 7.83
CA LYS A 211 2.98 -18.48 7.47
C LYS A 211 1.54 -18.03 7.70
N GLU A 212 0.72 -18.89 8.29
CA GLU A 212 -0.65 -18.53 8.64
C GLU A 212 -0.67 -17.51 9.77
N ILE A 213 -1.69 -16.66 9.69
CA ILE A 213 -2.02 -15.73 10.75
C ILE A 213 -3.44 -16.00 11.15
N ILE A 214 -3.65 -16.13 12.44
CA ILE A 214 -4.96 -16.42 13.01
C ILE A 214 -5.29 -15.29 13.98
N ASN A 215 -6.43 -14.63 13.73
CA ASN A 215 -7.10 -13.68 14.62
C ASN A 215 -6.17 -12.62 15.25
N ARG A 216 -5.29 -12.01 14.45
CA ARG A 216 -4.45 -10.90 14.94
C ARG A 216 -5.30 -9.65 15.12
N SER A 217 -5.23 -9.04 16.30
CA SER A 217 -5.91 -7.77 16.58
C SER A 217 -5.34 -6.64 15.75
N LEU A 218 -6.22 -5.95 15.02
CA LEU A 218 -5.92 -4.73 14.28
C LEU A 218 -5.94 -3.47 15.15
N LYS A 219 -6.34 -3.57 16.42
CA LYS A 219 -6.33 -2.42 17.34
C LYS A 219 -4.91 -1.95 17.65
N LYS A 220 -4.75 -0.67 17.98
CA LYS A 220 -3.47 -0.13 18.46
C LYS A 220 -2.98 -0.94 19.67
N LYS A 221 -1.67 -1.16 19.76
CA LYS A 221 -1.08 -1.68 21.01
C LYS A 221 -1.04 -0.55 22.02
N THR A 222 -1.78 -0.68 23.12
CA THR A 222 -1.60 0.17 24.30
C THR A 222 -0.32 -0.29 25.00
N LEU A 223 0.61 0.64 25.26
CA LEU A 223 1.77 0.42 26.12
C LEU A 223 1.35 0.37 27.59
#